data_AF-A0A950KYF1-F1
#
_entry.id   AF-A0A950KYF1-F1
#
_cell.length_a   1.000
_cell.length_b   1.000
_cell.length_c   1.000
_cell.angle_alpha   90.00
_cell.angle_beta   90.00
_cell.angle_gamma   90.00
#
_symmetry.space_group_name_H-M   'P 1'
#
loop_
_entity.id
_entity.type
_entity.pdbx_description
1 polymer ?
#
loop_
_entity_poly.entity_id
_entity_poly.type
_entity_poly.pdbx_seq_one_letter_code
_entity_poly.pdbx_strand_id
1 'polypeptide(L)' 'EPREIELVGGIRGELGGAGVADLEEAAAAIPEQLAAGYTTICFKPSQFIDDPRELGGLCRRLVRLTAG' A
#
# COMPACT_ATOMS: atom_id res chain seq x y z
N GLU A 1 -20.07 17.18 15.65
CA GLU A 1 -19.04 16.71 16.60
C GLU A 1 -17.83 16.20 15.81
N PRO A 2 -16.62 16.76 15.97
CA PRO A 2 -15.43 16.31 15.23
C PRO A 2 -14.83 15.00 15.78
N ARG A 3 -15.66 14.14 16.40
CA ARG A 3 -15.30 12.81 16.91
C ARG A 3 -15.85 11.82 15.86
N GLU A 4 -15.09 11.10 15.05
CA GLU A 4 -13.70 10.63 15.08
C GLU A 4 -13.17 10.69 13.63
N ILE A 5 -12.01 11.28 13.39
CA ILE A 5 -11.42 11.27 12.04
C ILE A 5 -10.81 9.89 11.80
N GLU A 6 -11.12 9.28 10.67
CA GLU A 6 -10.51 8.01 10.26
C GLU A 6 -8.98 8.14 10.14
N LEU A 7 -8.27 7.15 10.70
CA LEU A 7 -6.83 7.01 10.50
C LEU A 7 -6.58 6.32 9.15
N VAL A 8 -6.12 7.10 8.18
CA VAL A 8 -5.74 6.63 6.84
C VAL A 8 -4.22 6.53 6.76
N GLY A 9 -3.75 5.31 6.54
CA GLY A 9 -2.35 4.97 6.42
C GLY A 9 -1.90 4.93 4.97
N GLY A 10 -0.65 4.57 4.75
CA GLY A 10 -0.12 4.39 3.42
C GLY A 10 1.21 3.67 3.39
N ILE A 11 1.57 3.26 2.19
CA ILE A 11 2.88 2.67 1.91
C ILE A 11 3.64 3.57 0.93
N ARG A 12 4.95 3.56 1.06
CA ARG A 12 5.85 4.35 0.22
C ARG A 12 6.78 3.39 -0.50
N GLY A 13 6.70 3.39 -1.83
CA GLY A 13 7.69 2.71 -2.66
C GLY A 13 8.93 3.57 -2.83
N GLU A 14 10.11 2.97 -2.65
CA GLU A 14 11.37 3.60 -3.00
C GLU A 14 11.63 3.42 -4.50
N LEU A 15 11.76 4.56 -5.21
CA LEU A 15 11.94 4.56 -6.66
C LEU A 15 13.42 4.61 -7.00
N GLY A 16 13.94 3.54 -7.59
CA GLY A 16 15.32 3.41 -8.05
C GLY A 16 15.42 3.36 -9.57
N GLY A 17 16.12 4.33 -10.17
CA GLY A 17 16.37 4.33 -11.62
C GLY A 17 15.10 4.48 -12.45
N ALA A 18 15.01 3.72 -13.55
CA ALA A 18 13.90 3.78 -14.51
C ALA A 18 12.78 2.75 -14.23
N GLY A 19 12.78 2.10 -13.06
CA GLY A 19 11.82 1.05 -12.71
C GLY A 19 10.75 1.50 -11.71
N VAL A 20 9.82 0.58 -11.44
CA VAL A 20 8.83 0.68 -10.36
C VAL A 20 9.42 0.22 -9.03
N ALA A 21 8.82 0.67 -7.93
CA ALA A 21 9.19 0.27 -6.57
C ALA A 21 8.80 -1.18 -6.25
N ASP A 22 9.46 -1.75 -5.24
CA ASP A 22 9.11 -3.06 -4.70
C ASP A 22 7.87 -2.96 -3.78
N LEU A 23 6.83 -3.75 -4.10
CA LEU A 23 5.58 -3.76 -3.33
C LEU A 23 5.74 -4.44 -1.97
N GLU A 24 6.54 -5.50 -1.87
CA GLU A 24 6.71 -6.28 -0.64
C GLU A 24 7.48 -5.48 0.39
N GLU A 25 8.54 -4.80 -0.05
CA GLU A 25 9.29 -3.85 0.79
C GLU A 25 8.37 -2.73 1.31
N ALA A 26 7.58 -2.11 0.43
CA ALA A 26 6.65 -1.04 0.84
C ALA A 26 5.53 -1.56 1.77
N ALA A 27 4.99 -2.76 1.51
CA ALA A 27 3.91 -3.37 2.29
C ALA A 27 4.35 -3.80 3.71
N ALA A 28 5.64 -3.93 3.98
CA ALA A 28 6.17 -4.26 5.30
C ALA A 28 5.77 -3.23 6.39
N ALA A 29 5.43 -2.00 6.00
CA ALA A 29 4.95 -0.96 6.91
C ALA A 29 3.46 -1.11 7.32
N ILE A 30 2.69 -1.99 6.66
CA ILE A 30 1.24 -2.09 6.89
C ILE A 30 0.89 -2.71 8.26
N PRO A 31 1.51 -3.81 8.72
CA PRO A 31 1.15 -4.44 9.98
C PRO A 31 1.22 -3.48 11.19
N GLU A 32 2.25 -2.63 11.26
CA GLU A 32 2.37 -1.64 12.34
C GLU A 32 1.28 -0.56 12.28
N GLN A 33 0.86 -0.15 11.08
CA GLN A 33 -0.25 0.78 10.89
C GLN A 33 -1.58 0.15 11.32
N LEU A 34 -1.84 -1.11 10.95
CA LEU A 34 -3.02 -1.83 11.40
C LEU A 34 -3.05 -1.95 12.93
N ALA A 35 -1.91 -2.28 13.55
CA ALA A 35 -1.78 -2.34 15.01
C ALA A 35 -1.98 -0.98 15.69
N ALA A 36 -1.63 0.11 15.01
CA ALA A 36 -1.85 1.49 15.47
C ALA A 36 -3.29 1.99 15.25
N GLY A 37 -4.20 1.16 14.71
CA GLY A 37 -5.62 1.50 14.56
C GLY A 37 -5.98 2.16 13.22
N TYR A 38 -5.08 2.12 12.23
CA TYR A 38 -5.40 2.55 10.88
C TYR A 38 -6.31 1.53 10.19
N THR A 39 -7.43 2.00 9.65
CA THR A 39 -8.46 1.13 9.03
C THR A 39 -8.43 1.13 7.51
N THR A 40 -7.79 2.16 6.92
CA THR A 40 -7.62 2.29 5.47
C THR A 40 -6.15 2.48 5.15
N ILE A 41 -5.65 1.80 4.11
CA ILE A 41 -4.30 1.98 3.58
C ILE A 41 -4.40 2.48 2.14
N CYS A 42 -3.86 3.67 1.89
CA CYS A 42 -3.78 4.27 0.57
C CYS A 42 -2.40 4.03 -0.06
N PHE A 43 -2.39 3.75 -1.36
CA PHE A 43 -1.15 3.65 -2.14
C PHE A 43 -1.40 4.10 -3.57
N LYS A 44 -0.33 4.45 -4.30
CA LYS A 44 -0.41 4.86 -5.70
C LYS A 44 0.05 3.71 -6.60
N PRO A 45 -0.87 3.03 -7.33
CA PRO A 45 -0.52 1.88 -8.15
C PRO A 45 0.60 2.13 -9.16
N SER A 46 0.64 3.33 -9.77
CA SER A 46 1.67 3.69 -10.74
C SER A 46 3.09 3.79 -10.16
N GLN A 47 3.28 3.60 -8.85
CA GLN A 47 4.62 3.43 -8.27
C GLN A 47 5.10 1.97 -8.33
N PHE A 48 4.22 1.01 -8.59
CA PHE A 48 4.49 -0.43 -8.47
C PHE A 48 4.18 -1.22 -9.76
N ILE A 49 3.57 -0.59 -10.76
CA ILE A 49 3.28 -1.15 -12.09
C ILE A 49 3.41 -0.05 -13.15
N ASP A 50 3.80 -0.44 -14.36
CA ASP A 50 3.88 0.45 -15.53
C ASP A 50 2.72 0.22 -16.51
N ASP A 51 1.99 -0.89 -16.38
CA ASP A 51 0.85 -1.22 -17.24
C ASP A 51 -0.47 -1.23 -16.43
N PRO A 52 -1.47 -0.40 -16.78
CA PRO A 52 -2.75 -0.38 -16.06
C PRO A 52 -3.50 -1.72 -16.07
N ARG A 53 -3.21 -2.62 -17.01
CA ARG A 53 -3.78 -3.98 -17.04
C ARG A 53 -3.35 -4.83 -15.84
N GLU A 54 -2.26 -4.47 -15.17
CA GLU A 54 -1.72 -5.18 -14.00
C GLU A 54 -2.41 -4.78 -12.69
N LEU A 55 -3.21 -3.70 -12.68
CA LEU A 55 -3.84 -3.14 -11.48
C LEU A 55 -4.63 -4.18 -10.67
N GLY A 56 -5.41 -5.03 -11.34
CA GLY A 56 -6.18 -6.07 -10.66
C GLY A 56 -5.28 -7.12 -9.98
N GLY A 57 -4.15 -7.47 -10.60
CA GLY A 57 -3.15 -8.37 -10.02
C GLY A 57 -2.43 -7.74 -8.82
N LEU A 58 -2.05 -6.47 -8.96
CA LEU A 58 -1.41 -5.68 -7.92
C LEU A 58 -2.25 -5.60 -6.65
N CYS A 59 -3.53 -5.21 -6.76
CA CYS A 59 -4.43 -5.11 -5.60
C CYS A 59 -4.59 -6.46 -4.88
N ARG A 60 -4.73 -7.56 -5.62
CA ARG A 60 -4.81 -8.91 -5.02
C ARG A 60 -3.51 -9.31 -4.34
N ARG A 61 -2.34 -8.92 -4.87
CA ARG A 61 -1.04 -9.17 -4.22
C ARG A 61 -0.93 -8.39 -2.92
N LEU A 62 -1.28 -7.10 -2.92
CA LEU A 62 -1.26 -6.27 -1.72
C LEU A 62 -2.13 -6.84 -0.61
N VAL A 63 -3.38 -7.22 -0.91
CA VAL A 63 -4.28 -7.84 0.08
C VAL A 63 -3.72 -9.14 0.67
N ARG A 64 -3.02 -9.96 -0.13
CA ARG A 64 -2.38 -11.19 0.39
C ARG A 64 -1.23 -10.89 1.34
N LEU A 65 -0.45 -9.84 1.08
CA LEU A 65 0.66 -9.43 1.96
C LEU A 65 0.15 -8.91 3.31
N THR A 66 -1.06 -8.37 3.34
CA THR A 66 -1.68 -7.83 4.57
C THR A 66 -2.50 -8.83 5.37
N ALA A 67 -2.88 -9.96 4.77
CA ALA A 67 -3.73 -10.98 5.40
C ALA A 67 -2.94 -12.12 6.09
N GLY A 68 -1.62 -11.95 6.20
CA GLY A 68 -0.70 -12.90 6.86
C GLY A 68 -0.64 -12.71 8.37
#